data_AF-A0A5C6EQ10-F1
#
_entry.id   AF-A0A5C6EQ10-F1
#
_cell.length_a   1.000
_cell.length_b   1.000
_cell.length_c   1.000
_cell.angle_alpha   90.00
_cell.angle_beta   90.00
_cell.angle_gamma   90.00
#
_symmetry.space_group_name_H-M   'P 1'
#
loop_
_entity.id
_entity.type
_entity.pdbx_description
1 polymer ?
#
loop_
_entity_poly.entity_id
_entity_poly.type
_entity_poly.pdbx_seq_one_letter_code
_entity_poly.pdbx_strand_id
1 'polypeptide(L)'
;MSFNLNRVTDCESRLKRDFIEFARLWADVREDWLDERRAQFESEHLDSLGPSLNRFAAALRDFSDTARKADRLLRDDTSGDDRLE
;
A
#
# COMPACT_ATOMS: atom_id res chain seq x y z
N MET A 1 -9.84 -15.72 -15.24
CA MET A 1 -8.47 -15.42 -14.76
C MET A 1 -8.56 -15.06 -13.28
N SER A 2 -7.79 -15.70 -12.40
CA SER A 2 -7.80 -15.34 -10.97
C SER A 2 -6.72 -14.30 -10.70
N PHE A 3 -7.13 -13.14 -10.20
CA PHE A 3 -6.20 -12.06 -9.85
C PHE A 3 -5.48 -12.42 -8.53
N ASN A 4 -4.14 -12.49 -8.54
CA ASN A 4 -3.37 -12.92 -7.36
C ASN A 4 -3.23 -11.79 -6.33
N LEU A 5 -4.30 -11.55 -5.59
CA LEU A 5 -4.40 -10.56 -4.51
C LEU A 5 -3.38 -10.76 -3.38
N ASN A 6 -2.95 -12.00 -3.14
CA ASN A 6 -1.98 -12.29 -2.08
C ASN A 6 -0.65 -11.57 -2.30
N ARG A 7 -0.19 -11.45 -3.56
CA ARG A 7 1.04 -10.70 -3.88
C ARG A 7 0.89 -9.20 -3.60
N VAL A 8 -0.27 -8.65 -3.89
CA VAL A 8 -0.57 -7.22 -3.67
C VAL A 8 -0.58 -6.90 -2.18
N THR A 9 -1.26 -7.73 -1.39
CA THR A 9 -1.31 -7.59 0.07
C THR A 9 0.05 -7.83 0.74
N ASP A 10 0.87 -8.76 0.24
CA ASP A 10 2.23 -8.96 0.74
C ASP A 10 3.12 -7.74 0.46
N CYS A 11 3.05 -7.18 -0.75
CA CYS A 11 3.76 -5.94 -1.08
C CYS A 11 3.32 -4.76 -0.20
N GLU A 12 2.01 -4.60 0.04
CA GLU A 12 1.49 -3.58 0.97
C GLU A 12 2.10 -3.73 2.37
N SER A 13 2.14 -4.97 2.86
CA SER A 13 2.65 -5.30 4.19
C SER A 13 4.14 -5.03 4.31
N ARG A 14 4.92 -5.32 3.26
CA ARG A 14 6.36 -4.99 3.21
C ARG A 14 6.57 -3.49 3.23
N LEU A 15 5.91 -2.75 2.35
CA LEU A 15 6.05 -1.28 2.26
C LEU A 15 5.69 -0.59 3.58
N LYS A 16 4.66 -1.07 4.29
CA LYS A 16 4.30 -0.55 5.62
C LYS A 16 5.40 -0.79 6.65
N ARG A 17 6.01 -1.97 6.67
CA ARG A 17 7.11 -2.28 7.60
C ARG A 17 8.31 -1.41 7.31
N ASP A 18 8.71 -1.33 6.04
CA ASP A 18 9.88 -0.56 5.61
C ASP A 18 9.69 0.94 5.96
N PHE A 19 8.47 1.47 5.84
CA PHE A 19 8.18 2.84 6.24
C PHE A 19 8.27 3.06 7.77
N ILE A 20 7.77 2.12 8.58
CA ILE A 20 7.89 2.20 10.04
C ILE A 20 9.36 2.14 10.46
N GLU A 21 10.14 1.25 9.84
CA GLU A 21 11.57 1.14 10.07
C GLU A 21 12.31 2.42 9.68
N PHE A 22 12.00 2.97 8.50
CA PHE A 22 12.52 4.27 8.07
C PHE A 22 12.19 5.39 9.07
N ALA A 23 10.94 5.47 9.53
CA ALA A 23 10.53 6.50 10.49
C ALA A 23 11.28 6.39 11.82
N ARG A 24 11.56 5.16 12.27
CA ARG A 24 12.38 4.90 13.45
C ARG A 24 13.83 5.33 13.24
N LEU A 25 14.45 4.90 12.15
CA LEU A 25 15.83 5.30 11.82
C LEU A 25 15.96 6.82 11.68
N TRP A 26 14.97 7.47 11.08
CA TRP A 26 14.94 8.92 10.97
C TRP A 26 14.83 9.60 12.34
N ALA A 27 14.02 9.06 13.25
CA ALA A 27 13.90 9.57 14.61
C ALA A 27 15.24 9.49 15.37
N ASP A 28 16.02 8.44 15.17
CA ASP A 28 17.36 8.32 15.75
C ASP A 28 18.33 9.33 15.10
N VAL A 29 18.34 9.42 13.76
CA VAL A 29 19.23 10.35 13.02
C VAL A 29 18.98 11.82 13.35
N ARG A 30 17.72 12.24 13.53
CA ARG A 30 17.40 13.65 13.83
C ARG A 30 17.84 14.10 15.23
N GLU A 31 18.12 13.16 16.15
CA GLU A 31 18.68 13.48 17.47
C GLU A 31 20.14 13.95 17.34
N ASP A 32 20.91 13.33 16.45
CA ASP A 32 22.32 13.63 16.24
C ASP A 32 22.55 14.69 15.14
N TRP A 33 21.71 14.70 14.10
CA TRP A 33 21.83 15.62 12.97
C TRP A 33 21.07 16.93 13.24
N LEU A 34 21.76 17.95 13.73
CA LEU A 34 21.14 19.18 14.24
C LEU A 34 21.33 20.42 13.36
N ASP A 35 21.80 20.27 12.13
CA ASP A 35 22.08 21.40 11.24
C ASP A 35 20.87 21.81 10.35
N GLU A 36 21.03 22.93 9.65
CA GLU A 36 20.05 23.47 8.69
C GLU A 36 19.75 22.49 7.55
N ARG A 37 20.72 21.65 7.16
CA ARG A 37 20.55 20.69 6.06
C ARG A 37 19.56 19.58 6.45
N ARG A 38 19.52 19.19 7.73
CA ARG A 38 18.46 18.30 8.23
C ARG A 38 17.09 18.93 8.00
N ALA A 39 16.89 20.17 8.43
CA ALA A 39 15.60 20.86 8.31
C ALA A 39 15.16 20.98 6.84
N GLN A 40 16.10 21.29 5.95
CA GLN A 40 15.85 21.32 4.51
C GLN A 40 15.45 19.93 3.97
N PHE A 41 16.14 18.87 4.36
CA PHE A 41 15.81 17.50 3.95
C PHE A 41 14.43 17.06 4.44
N GLU A 42 14.06 17.38 5.69
CA GLU A 42 12.73 17.07 6.23
C GLU A 42 11.63 17.75 5.39
N SER A 43 11.79 19.05 5.13
CA SER A 43 10.81 19.84 4.39
C SER A 43 10.69 19.42 2.93
N GLU A 44 11.82 19.16 2.26
CA GLU A 44 11.83 18.83 0.83
C GLU A 44 11.38 17.39 0.55
N HIS A 45 11.65 16.46 1.46
CA HIS A 45 11.51 15.02 1.16
C HIS A 45 10.60 14.25 2.12
N LEU A 46 10.53 14.60 3.40
CA LEU A 46 9.86 13.76 4.39
C LEU A 46 8.44 14.22 4.71
N ASP A 47 8.19 15.53 4.70
CA ASP A 47 6.86 16.10 4.98
C ASP A 47 5.76 15.52 4.09
N SER A 48 6.09 15.30 2.81
CA SER A 48 5.15 14.77 1.82
C SER A 48 5.05 13.24 1.83
N LEU A 49 6.02 12.54 2.43
CA LEU A 49 6.17 11.09 2.30
C LEU A 49 5.10 10.33 3.08
N GLY A 50 4.87 10.69 4.34
CA GLY A 50 3.83 10.07 5.18
C GLY A 50 2.42 10.17 4.57
N PRO A 51 1.94 11.38 4.21
CA PRO A 51 0.66 11.56 3.54
C PRO A 51 0.57 10.79 2.21
N SER A 52 1.65 10.73 1.44
CA SER A 52 1.68 10.00 0.16
C SER A 52 1.54 8.49 0.35
N LEU A 53 2.20 7.92 1.36
CA LEU A 53 2.08 6.50 1.67
C LEU A 53 0.70 6.13 2.21
N ASN A 54 0.08 7.00 3.01
CA ASN A 54 -1.31 6.80 3.43
C ASN A 54 -2.27 6.78 2.24
N ARG A 55 -2.12 7.73 1.30
CA ARG A 55 -2.91 7.74 0.05
C ARG A 55 -2.68 6.50 -0.79
N PHE A 56 -1.42 6.06 -0.92
CA PHE A 56 -1.07 4.86 -1.65
C PHE A 56 -1.69 3.60 -1.04
N ALA A 57 -1.62 3.44 0.29
CA ALA A 57 -2.21 2.32 1.00
C ALA A 57 -3.75 2.29 0.85
N ALA A 58 -4.40 3.46 0.87
CA ALA A 58 -5.84 3.56 0.61
C ALA A 58 -6.20 3.11 -0.81
N ALA A 59 -5.49 3.64 -1.83
CA ALA A 59 -5.71 3.25 -3.22
C ALA A 59 -5.48 1.74 -3.46
N LEU A 60 -4.49 1.15 -2.79
CA LEU A 60 -4.20 -0.28 -2.91
C LEU A 60 -5.29 -1.16 -2.29
N ARG A 61 -5.92 -0.68 -1.21
CA ARG A 61 -7.08 -1.33 -0.59
C ARG A 61 -8.29 -1.28 -1.52
N ASP A 62 -8.60 -0.12 -2.07
CA ASP A 62 -9.71 0.06 -3.01
C ASP A 62 -9.56 -0.83 -4.25
N PHE A 63 -8.33 -0.89 -4.77
CA PHE A 63 -7.98 -1.79 -5.86
C PHE A 63 -8.22 -3.26 -5.49
N SER A 64 -7.76 -3.67 -4.30
CA SER A 64 -7.90 -5.05 -3.83
C SER A 64 -9.37 -5.45 -3.67
N ASP A 65 -10.20 -4.56 -3.13
CA ASP A 65 -11.62 -4.82 -2.95
C ASP A 65 -12.38 -4.86 -4.28
N THR A 66 -12.00 -4.00 -5.23
CA THR A 66 -12.53 -4.04 -6.60
C THR A 66 -12.18 -5.35 -7.30
N ALA A 67 -10.92 -5.81 -7.19
CA ALA A 67 -10.49 -7.08 -7.76
C ALA A 67 -11.23 -8.28 -7.16
N ARG A 68 -11.45 -8.29 -5.84
CA ARG A 68 -12.27 -9.33 -5.17
C ARG A 68 -13.72 -9.32 -5.66
N LYS A 69 -14.30 -8.13 -5.84
CA LYS A 69 -15.67 -7.99 -6.35
C LYS A 69 -15.78 -8.52 -7.78
N ALA A 70 -14.82 -8.20 -8.64
CA ALA A 70 -14.76 -8.71 -10.00
C ALA A 70 -14.63 -10.25 -10.03
N ASP A 71 -13.77 -10.84 -9.21
CA ASP A 71 -13.60 -12.30 -9.13
C ASP A 71 -14.88 -13.01 -8.68
N ARG A 72 -15.64 -12.42 -7.75
CA ARG A 72 -16.97 -12.95 -7.33
C ARG A 72 -17.97 -12.92 -8.48
N LEU A 73 -18.11 -11.77 -9.15
CA LEU A 73 -19.06 -11.62 -10.26
C LEU A 73 -18.76 -12.58 -11.42
N LEU A 74 -17.48 -12.75 -11.75
CA LEU A 74 -17.07 -13.69 -12.80
C LEU A 74 -17.35 -15.16 -12.45
N ARG A 75 -17.33 -15.52 -11.16
CA ARG A 75 -17.64 -16.88 -10.67
C ARG A 75 -19.14 -17.14 -10.56
N ASP A 76 -19.92 -16.12 -10.20
CA ASP A 76 -21.38 -16.21 -10.15
C ASP A 76 -21.97 -16.39 -11.57
N ASP A 77 -21.43 -15.69 -12.57
CA ASP A 77 -21.84 -15.85 -13.99
C ASP A 77 -21.53 -17.25 -14.54
N THR A 78 -20.47 -17.92 -14.08
CA THR A 78 -20.12 -19.28 -14.55
C THR A 78 -20.98 -20.38 -13.94
N SER A 79 -21.66 -20.11 -12.82
CA SER A 79 -22.45 -21.11 -12.09
C SER A 79 -23.93 -21.15 -12.53
N GLY A 80 -24.35 -20.20 -13.36
CA GLY A 80 -25.74 -20.08 -13.86
C GLY A 80 -26.02 -20.72 -15.21
N ASP A 81 -24.99 -21.14 -15.96
CA ASP A 81 -25.12 -21.64 -17.34
C ASP A 81 -25.27 -23.17 -17.45
N ASP A 82 -25.01 -23.92 -16.37
CA ASP A 82 -25.05 -25.40 -16.33
C ASP A 82 -26.45 -26.00 -15.99
N ARG A 83 -27.54 -25.22 -16.10
CA ARG A 83 -28.92 -25.70 -15.78
C ARG A 83 -29.88 -25.74 -16.96
N LEU A 84 -29.38 -25.97 -18.17
CA LEU A 84 -30.20 -26.18 -19.36
C LEU A 84 -29.67 -27.31 -20.27
N GLU A 85 -29.53 -28.53 -19.75
CA GLU A 85 -29.62 -29.77 -20.57
C GLU A 85 -30.31 -30.89 -19.79
#